data_AF-A0A022MJZ5-F1
#
_entry.id   AF-A0A022MJZ5-F1
#
_cell.length_a   1.000
_cell.length_b   1.000
_cell.length_c   1.000
_cell.angle_alpha   90.00
_cell.angle_beta   90.00
_cell.angle_gamma   90.00
#
_symmetry.space_group_name_H-M   'P 1'
#
loop_
_entity.id
_entity.type
_entity.pdbx_description
1 polymer ?
#
loop_
_entity_poly.entity_id
_entity_poly.type
_entity_poly.pdbx_seq_one_letter_code
_entity_poly.pdbx_strand_id
1 'polypeptide(L)'
;GRLALPLGGGREAVLADLGAAHSTHDLAVLVPVPGGRPVVFCGDLVEESGEPQAGPDAAPSRWPAALDRLLVLAGEDALYVPGHGAVVDAAFVRAQRDALADRFGVSR
;
A
#
# COMPACT_ATOMS: atom_id res chain seq x y z
N GLY A 1 7.78 10.63 -2.10
CA GLY A 1 8.09 11.57 -0.99
C GLY A 1 7.14 11.36 0.18
N ARG A 2 7.29 12.07 1.32
CA ARG A 2 6.35 11.98 2.47
C ARG A 2 5.91 13.36 2.94
N LEU A 3 4.64 13.50 3.32
CA LEU A 3 4.07 14.72 3.86
C LEU A 3 3.20 14.39 5.08
N ALA A 4 3.50 15.00 6.22
CA ALA A 4 2.66 14.95 7.41
C ALA A 4 1.58 16.04 7.34
N LEU A 5 0.31 15.65 7.46
CA LEU A 5 -0.86 16.52 7.52
C LEU A 5 -1.50 16.47 8.91
N PRO A 6 -1.42 17.55 9.70
CA PRO A 6 -2.21 17.67 10.92
C PRO A 6 -3.71 17.69 10.60
N LEU A 7 -4.48 16.85 11.29
CA LEU A 7 -5.94 16.77 11.15
C LEU A 7 -6.69 17.47 12.30
N GLY A 8 -5.95 18.05 13.24
CA GLY A 8 -6.49 18.58 14.50
C GLY A 8 -6.70 17.51 15.57
N GLY A 9 -6.89 17.94 16.82
CA GLY A 9 -7.12 17.02 17.96
C GLY A 9 -5.96 16.06 18.23
N GLY A 10 -4.71 16.46 17.91
CA GLY A 10 -3.53 15.62 18.06
C GLY A 10 -3.42 14.48 17.04
N ARG A 11 -4.28 14.45 16.01
CA ARG A 11 -4.19 13.46 14.91
C ARG A 11 -3.41 14.00 13.73
N GLU A 12 -2.72 13.09 13.06
CA GLU A 12 -1.92 13.34 11.87
C GLU A 12 -2.18 12.23 10.84
N ALA A 13 -2.17 12.59 9.56
CA ALA A 13 -2.07 11.65 8.45
C ALA A 13 -0.73 11.84 7.73
N VAL A 14 -0.04 10.75 7.43
CA VAL A 14 1.18 10.75 6.64
C VAL A 14 0.85 10.29 5.23
N LEU A 15 0.92 11.21 4.27
CA LEU A 15 0.80 10.91 2.85
C LEU A 15 2.19 10.47 2.35
N ALA A 16 2.25 9.32 1.70
CA ALA A 16 3.49 8.75 1.17
C ALA A 16 3.30 8.37 -0.29
N ASP A 17 4.11 8.97 -1.15
CA ASP A 17 4.21 8.57 -2.57
C ASP A 17 5.10 7.33 -2.66
N LEU A 18 4.51 6.26 -3.21
CA LEU A 18 5.12 4.95 -3.35
C LEU A 18 5.67 4.71 -4.76
N GLY A 19 5.55 5.70 -5.65
CA GLY A 19 5.97 5.67 -7.04
C GLY A 19 4.99 4.93 -7.96
N ALA A 20 5.34 4.85 -9.25
CA ALA A 20 4.51 4.15 -10.23
C ALA A 20 4.43 2.64 -9.94
N ALA A 21 3.20 2.11 -9.93
CA ALA A 21 2.87 0.71 -9.69
C ALA A 21 1.49 0.33 -10.30
N HIS A 22 0.38 0.47 -9.58
CA HIS A 22 -0.97 0.32 -10.13
C HIS A 22 -1.30 1.49 -11.09
N SER A 23 -0.85 2.69 -10.74
CA SER A 23 -0.92 3.89 -11.57
C SER A 23 0.47 4.53 -11.73
N THR A 24 0.54 5.66 -12.41
CA THR A 24 1.80 6.41 -12.55
C THR A 24 2.27 7.05 -11.24
N HIS A 25 1.37 7.27 -10.26
CA HIS A 25 1.64 8.04 -9.04
C HIS A 25 0.86 7.51 -7.83
N ASP A 26 1.10 6.26 -7.44
CA ASP A 26 0.39 5.68 -6.30
C ASP A 26 0.81 6.32 -4.97
N LEU A 27 -0.20 6.65 -4.16
CA LEU A 27 -0.08 7.29 -2.87
C LEU A 27 -0.74 6.42 -1.81
N ALA A 28 -0.10 6.30 -0.65
CA ALA A 28 -0.68 5.70 0.55
C ALA A 28 -0.88 6.77 1.64
N VAL A 29 -1.88 6.57 2.49
CA VAL A 29 -2.14 7.44 3.66
C VAL A 29 -2.07 6.61 4.93
N LEU A 30 -1.02 6.83 5.73
CA LEU A 30 -0.87 6.22 7.05
C LEU A 30 -1.49 7.13 8.12
N VAL A 31 -2.33 6.56 8.96
CA VAL A 31 -2.90 7.20 10.14
C VAL A 31 -2.40 6.46 11.38
N PRO A 32 -1.44 7.02 12.13
CA PRO A 32 -1.03 6.48 13.42
C PRO A 32 -2.19 6.51 14.42
N VAL A 33 -2.34 5.45 15.21
CA VAL A 33 -3.37 5.35 16.25
C VAL A 33 -2.70 5.17 17.61
N PRO A 34 -2.71 6.18 18.50
CA PRO A 34 -2.13 6.05 19.84
C PRO A 34 -2.79 4.91 20.62
N GLY A 35 -1.98 3.96 21.10
CA GLY A 35 -2.45 2.78 21.85
C GLY A 35 -3.21 1.75 21.01
N GLY A 36 -3.19 1.88 19.67
CA GLY A 36 -3.87 0.97 18.76
C GLY A 36 -3.02 0.62 17.54
N ARG A 37 -3.62 -0.13 16.62
CA ARG A 37 -2.98 -0.52 15.36
C ARG A 37 -3.01 0.65 14.38
N PRO A 38 -1.90 1.01 13.71
CA PRO A 38 -1.91 1.97 12.63
C PRO A 38 -2.85 1.53 11.51
N VAL A 39 -3.46 2.48 10.80
CA VAL A 39 -4.30 2.20 9.63
C VAL A 39 -3.64 2.83 8.42
N VAL A 40 -3.48 2.06 7.34
CA VAL A 40 -2.96 2.57 6.07
C VAL A 40 -3.99 2.38 4.96
N PHE A 41 -4.36 3.47 4.30
CA PHE A 41 -5.17 3.45 3.09
C PHE A 41 -4.22 3.27 1.91
N CYS A 42 -4.35 2.13 1.23
CA CYS A 42 -3.41 1.67 0.22
C CYS A 42 -3.81 2.11 -1.20
N GLY A 43 -5.11 2.41 -1.40
CA GLY A 43 -5.67 2.47 -2.74
C GLY A 43 -5.55 1.13 -3.46
N ASP A 44 -5.61 1.15 -4.79
CA ASP A 44 -5.54 -0.06 -5.63
C ASP A 44 -4.11 -0.61 -5.78
N LEU A 45 -3.15 -0.14 -4.96
CA LEU A 45 -1.89 -0.88 -4.76
C LEU A 45 -2.15 -2.26 -4.15
N VAL A 46 -3.15 -2.37 -3.26
CA VAL A 46 -3.58 -3.61 -2.62
C VAL A 46 -4.98 -3.96 -3.14
N GLU A 47 -5.12 -5.15 -3.70
CA GLU A 47 -6.31 -5.60 -4.43
C GLU A 47 -6.86 -6.84 -3.73
N GLU A 48 -7.97 -6.70 -3.00
CA GLU A 48 -8.55 -7.79 -2.20
C GLU A 48 -9.81 -8.39 -2.84
N SER A 49 -10.65 -7.54 -3.47
CA SER A 49 -11.90 -8.01 -4.10
C SER A 49 -11.70 -8.78 -5.42
N GLY A 50 -10.46 -9.00 -5.86
CA GLY A 50 -10.11 -9.70 -7.09
C GLY A 50 -8.61 -9.76 -7.32
N GLU A 51 -8.20 -10.40 -8.42
CA GLU A 51 -6.81 -10.45 -8.84
C GLU A 51 -6.27 -9.06 -9.19
N PRO A 52 -5.01 -8.70 -8.85
CA PRO A 52 -4.44 -7.42 -9.22
C PRO A 52 -4.52 -7.14 -10.73
N GLN A 53 -5.10 -6.00 -11.09
CA GLN A 53 -5.27 -5.58 -12.49
C GLN A 53 -4.27 -4.50 -12.86
N ALA A 54 -3.59 -4.67 -13.99
CA ALA A 54 -2.66 -3.68 -14.53
C ALA A 54 -3.26 -3.06 -15.80
N GLY A 55 -3.70 -1.81 -15.69
CA GLY A 55 -4.15 -1.01 -16.83
C GLY A 55 -3.00 -0.38 -17.62
N PRO A 56 -3.30 0.42 -18.66
CA PRO A 56 -2.29 1.10 -19.48
C PRO A 56 -1.35 2.03 -18.69
N ASP A 57 -1.81 2.56 -17.56
CA ASP A 57 -1.06 3.48 -16.71
C ASP A 57 -0.27 2.77 -15.59
N ALA A 58 -0.38 1.44 -15.51
CA ALA A 58 0.34 0.66 -14.52
C ALA A 58 1.82 0.47 -14.92
N ALA A 59 2.68 0.31 -13.93
CA ALA A 59 4.05 -0.12 -14.07
C ALA A 59 4.28 -1.48 -13.36
N PRO A 60 3.86 -2.61 -13.98
CA PRO A 60 3.89 -3.94 -13.35
C PRO A 60 5.23 -4.34 -12.72
N SER A 61 6.34 -4.07 -13.41
CA SER A 61 7.68 -4.41 -12.93
C SER A 61 8.12 -3.63 -11.68
N ARG A 62 7.44 -2.53 -11.36
CA ARG A 62 7.73 -1.67 -10.20
C ARG A 62 6.78 -1.91 -9.03
N TRP A 63 5.67 -2.62 -9.26
CA TRP A 63 4.61 -2.81 -8.27
C TRP A 63 5.09 -3.59 -7.03
N PRO A 64 5.84 -4.70 -7.13
CA PRO A 64 6.36 -5.39 -5.94
C PRO A 64 7.18 -4.46 -5.03
N ALA A 65 8.04 -3.62 -5.61
CA ALA A 65 8.86 -2.68 -4.86
C ALA A 65 8.04 -1.54 -4.22
N ALA A 66 6.89 -1.17 -4.79
CA ALA A 66 5.96 -0.24 -4.16
C ALA A 66 5.28 -0.86 -2.93
N LEU A 67 4.91 -2.14 -3.00
CA LEU A 67 4.36 -2.88 -1.86
C LEU A 67 5.39 -3.06 -0.73
N ASP A 68 6.67 -3.25 -1.05
CA ASP A 68 7.72 -3.26 -0.03
C ASP A 68 7.82 -1.92 0.71
N ARG A 69 7.71 -0.80 -0.01
CA ARG A 69 7.69 0.53 0.62
C ARG A 69 6.44 0.74 1.47
N LEU A 70 5.30 0.21 1.05
CA LEU A 70 4.04 0.26 1.81
C LEU A 70 4.18 -0.51 3.14
N LEU A 71 4.76 -1.72 3.10
CA LEU A 71 5.04 -2.54 4.27
C LEU A 71 6.02 -1.86 5.23
N VAL A 72 7.10 -1.25 4.71
CA VAL A 72 8.06 -0.48 5.52
C VAL A 72 7.41 0.77 6.13
N LEU A 73 6.48 1.40 5.43
CA LEU A 73 5.77 2.59 5.91
C LEU A 73 4.83 2.25 7.07
N ALA A 74 4.00 1.21 6.92
CA ALA A 74 2.90 0.93 7.85
C ALA A 74 3.28 -0.08 8.95
N GLY A 75 4.21 -1.00 8.67
CA GLY A 75 4.67 -2.01 9.61
C GLY A 75 3.78 -3.26 9.68
N GLU A 76 4.25 -4.25 10.45
CA GLU A 76 3.61 -5.59 10.56
C GLU A 76 2.21 -5.53 11.16
N ASP A 77 2.01 -4.70 12.18
CA ASP A 77 0.78 -4.67 12.97
C ASP A 77 -0.29 -3.75 12.38
N ALA A 78 -0.06 -3.12 11.23
CA ALA A 78 -1.02 -2.21 10.63
C ALA A 78 -2.26 -2.93 10.07
N LEU A 79 -3.34 -2.16 9.97
CA LEU A 79 -4.54 -2.50 9.19
C LEU A 79 -4.40 -1.87 7.81
N TYR A 80 -4.44 -2.68 6.76
CA TYR A 80 -4.27 -2.25 5.38
C TYR A 80 -5.66 -2.18 4.73
N VAL A 81 -6.09 -0.97 4.36
CA VAL A 81 -7.36 -0.73 3.68
C VAL A 81 -7.10 -0.68 2.17
N PRO A 82 -7.50 -1.71 1.40
CA PRO A 82 -7.35 -1.70 -0.05
C PRO A 82 -8.29 -0.67 -0.69
N GLY A 83 -8.10 -0.40 -1.98
CA GLY A 83 -9.06 0.43 -2.73
C GLY A 83 -10.44 -0.21 -2.78
N HIS A 84 -10.49 -1.54 -2.90
CA HIS A 84 -11.72 -2.34 -2.94
C HIS A 84 -11.57 -3.63 -2.13
N GLY A 85 -12.63 -3.99 -1.41
CA GLY A 85 -12.69 -5.22 -0.62
C GLY A 85 -12.60 -5.01 0.89
N ALA A 86 -12.27 -6.08 1.60
CA ALA A 86 -12.14 -6.11 3.04
C ALA A 86 -10.77 -5.57 3.52
N VAL A 87 -10.70 -5.13 4.77
CA VAL A 87 -9.43 -4.75 5.42
C VAL A 87 -8.54 -5.97 5.59
N VAL A 88 -7.26 -5.85 5.24
CA VAL A 88 -6.27 -6.93 5.28
C VAL A 88 -5.10 -6.62 6.22
N ASP A 89 -4.20 -7.60 6.38
CA ASP A 89 -2.99 -7.49 7.19
C ASP A 89 -1.71 -7.46 6.32
N ALA A 90 -0.56 -7.31 6.97
CA ALA A 90 0.74 -7.30 6.29
C ALA A 90 1.06 -8.63 5.57
N ALA A 91 0.52 -9.76 6.04
CA ALA A 91 0.75 -11.05 5.42
C ALA A 91 0.06 -11.15 4.05
N PHE A 92 -1.17 -10.63 3.94
CA PHE A 92 -1.86 -10.49 2.66
C PHE A 92 -1.04 -9.65 1.67
N VAL A 93 -0.55 -8.49 2.11
CA VAL A 93 0.22 -7.58 1.25
C VAL A 93 1.51 -8.23 0.75
N ARG A 94 2.20 -9.02 1.58
CA ARG A 94 3.37 -9.81 1.16
C ARG A 94 3.01 -10.88 0.12
N ALA A 95 1.91 -11.59 0.34
CA ALA A 95 1.46 -12.62 -0.59
C ALA A 95 1.15 -12.02 -1.96
N GLN A 96 0.45 -10.87 -2.01
CA GLN A 96 0.21 -10.16 -3.26
C GLN A 96 1.52 -9.69 -3.92
N ARG A 97 2.44 -9.13 -3.12
CA ARG A 97 3.76 -8.70 -3.59
C ARG A 97 4.55 -9.83 -4.24
N ASP A 98 4.58 -11.01 -3.62
CA ASP A 98 5.27 -12.17 -4.15
C ASP A 98 4.58 -12.72 -5.41
N ALA A 99 3.24 -12.75 -5.44
CA ALA A 99 2.48 -13.14 -6.62
C ALA A 99 2.74 -12.21 -7.82
N LEU A 100 2.84 -10.90 -7.59
CA LEU A 100 3.16 -9.92 -8.64
C LEU A 100 4.61 -10.05 -9.11
N ALA A 101 5.55 -10.30 -8.20
CA ALA A 101 6.95 -10.53 -8.54
C ALA A 101 7.09 -11.75 -9.46
N ASP A 102 6.41 -12.85 -9.11
CA ASP A 102 6.40 -14.08 -9.92
C ASP A 102 5.70 -13.84 -11.27
N ARG A 103 4.53 -13.19 -11.28
CA ARG A 103 3.74 -12.90 -12.50
C ARG A 103 4.50 -12.04 -13.50
N PHE A 104 5.29 -11.07 -13.02
CA PHE A 104 6.01 -10.12 -13.88
C PHE A 104 7.51 -10.39 -13.99
N GLY A 105 8.00 -11.50 -13.43
CA GLY A 105 9.40 -11.92 -13.54
C GLY A 105 10.39 -10.97 -12.86
N VAL A 106 9.98 -10.35 -11.75
CA VAL A 106 10.82 -9.43 -10.97
C VAL A 106 11.46 -10.21 -9.82
N SER A 107 12.75 -10.01 -9.57
CA SER A 107 13.42 -10.61 -8.40
C SER A 107 12.82 -10.07 -7.10
N ARG A 108 12.58 -10.98 -6.15
CA ARG A 108 12.01 -10.69 -4.83
C ARG A 108 12.95 -9.92 -3.92
#